data_AF-A0A956F7L6-F1
#
_entry.id   AF-A0A956F7L6-F1
#
_cell.length_a   1.000
_cell.length_b   1.000
_cell.length_c   1.000
_cell.angle_alpha   90.00
_cell.angle_beta   90.00
_cell.angle_gamma   90.00
#
_symmetry.space_group_name_H-M   'P 1'
#
loop_
_entity.id
_entity.type
_entity.pdbx_description
1 polymer ?
#
loop_
_entity_poly.entity_id
_entity_poly.type
_entity_poly.pdbx_seq_one_letter_code
_entity_poly.pdbx_strand_id
1 'polypeptide(L)'
;MVLGLGCGDPAGRSDGGDEGGPGVVTLGGMSMGEEATEGDESGQASGDGAGDATQGQDDDGDDGTIFDLPPLPEPSGCNEGEVGGGGGSFSFIWIANSPEGTVSKIDTETGMELGRYRASAGSNSPSRTSVNQFGDVAVASRGDAGSITKIAARSEDCVESNGLPGIQTSSGPDDVRAFGDDECVLWNTPLPSAGYDRGPRAVAWEGGELDPETCVNTVPSPRVWVSWRGDGNDIEIRRLDGESGTILDSTMVVGGGGRTYGGAVNAEGDFWVATRGGQDNLIHVDAITLDVTVYDVPAGDDYGMTVDANGDPWVVTYNEGTNYVYRLDHATGTFATAAVSNARYRGIQIDRQGRAWIAGNAPCRLSLVDATTDTLVDDAIPLPGCVTPVGTSIDAQGFVWVVDQGTSTAYKIDPDTYDVVSTVGGLVQPYTYSDMTGAGLDLVINPPG
;
A
#
# COMPACT_ATOMS: atom_id res chain seq x y z
N MET A 1 -20.94 41.68 53.50
CA MET A 1 -19.93 41.58 54.58
C MET A 1 -19.35 40.18 54.52
N VAL A 2 -18.04 40.02 54.80
CA VAL A 2 -17.26 38.77 54.71
C VAL A 2 -16.93 38.30 53.28
N LEU A 3 -15.64 38.34 52.96
CA LEU A 3 -14.99 37.67 51.83
C LEU A 3 -14.65 36.22 52.19
N GLY A 4 -14.37 35.39 51.18
CA GLY A 4 -13.62 34.15 51.33
C GLY A 4 -12.88 33.78 50.04
N LEU A 5 -11.62 34.22 49.91
CA LEU A 5 -10.70 33.66 48.90
C LEU A 5 -10.22 32.28 49.38
N GLY A 6 -10.01 31.37 48.44
CA GLY A 6 -9.22 30.15 48.64
C GLY A 6 -8.34 29.94 47.42
N CYS A 7 -7.01 30.03 47.60
CA CYS A 7 -6.04 29.77 46.54
C CYS A 7 -5.77 28.26 46.40
N GLY A 8 -5.43 27.80 45.20
CA GLY A 8 -5.05 26.41 44.96
C GLY A 8 -4.41 26.20 43.59
N ASP A 9 -3.09 26.22 43.56
CA ASP A 9 -2.18 25.86 42.46
C ASP A 9 -0.84 25.47 43.13
N PRO A 10 0.10 24.69 42.53
CA PRO A 10 0.02 23.92 41.28
C PRO A 10 0.51 22.45 41.41
N ALA A 11 0.24 21.61 40.40
CA ALA A 11 1.04 20.45 40.00
C ALA A 11 0.58 19.99 38.60
N GLY A 12 1.44 19.70 37.61
CA GLY A 12 2.82 19.22 37.72
C GLY A 12 2.86 17.72 37.42
N ARG A 13 2.58 17.35 36.16
CA ARG A 13 2.57 15.94 35.71
C ARG A 13 4.00 15.53 35.33
N SER A 14 4.63 14.72 36.17
CA SER A 14 6.00 14.23 35.99
C SER A 14 6.07 12.87 35.30
N ASP A 15 7.24 12.59 34.73
CA ASP A 15 7.64 11.33 34.08
C ASP A 15 7.61 10.08 34.97
N GLY A 16 7.67 8.92 34.28
CA GLY A 16 7.87 7.57 34.78
C GLY A 16 7.18 6.57 33.84
N GLY A 17 7.86 5.74 33.04
CA GLY A 17 9.29 5.41 33.04
C GLY A 17 9.60 4.32 34.05
N ASP A 18 9.61 3.06 33.61
CA ASP A 18 10.15 1.94 34.37
C ASP A 18 10.78 0.90 33.43
N GLU A 19 11.91 0.34 33.84
CA GLU A 19 12.74 -0.60 33.07
C GLU A 19 12.57 -2.05 33.56
N GLY A 20 13.23 -3.02 32.91
CA GLY A 20 12.95 -4.44 33.11
C GLY A 20 13.86 -5.22 34.08
N GLY A 21 13.27 -6.28 34.66
CA GLY A 21 13.94 -7.53 35.08
C GLY A 21 14.57 -7.57 36.48
N PRO A 22 15.17 -8.70 36.89
CA PRO A 22 15.04 -10.07 36.36
C PRO A 22 14.61 -11.11 37.42
N GLY A 23 14.06 -12.26 37.00
CA GLY A 23 13.67 -13.36 37.90
C GLY A 23 14.55 -14.61 37.76
N VAL A 24 15.21 -15.03 38.85
CA VAL A 24 16.14 -16.19 38.87
C VAL A 24 15.51 -17.46 39.45
N VAL A 25 15.65 -18.54 38.68
CA VAL A 25 15.70 -19.99 38.97
C VAL A 25 15.62 -20.48 40.44
N THR A 26 14.82 -21.54 40.66
CA THR A 26 15.08 -22.58 41.69
C THR A 26 14.81 -24.00 41.13
N LEU A 27 15.61 -25.00 41.54
CA LEU A 27 15.64 -26.38 40.98
C LEU A 27 14.83 -27.46 41.73
N GLY A 28 14.47 -28.50 40.99
CA GLY A 28 14.32 -29.93 41.39
C GLY A 28 13.89 -30.73 40.15
N GLY A 29 14.49 -31.84 39.68
CA GLY A 29 15.21 -32.93 40.36
C GLY A 29 14.20 -34.00 40.80
N MET A 30 14.15 -35.25 40.30
CA MET A 30 15.02 -36.08 39.43
C MET A 30 14.11 -36.91 38.44
N SER A 31 14.49 -37.90 37.62
CA SER A 31 15.71 -38.73 37.51
C SER A 31 15.91 -39.38 36.10
N MET A 32 16.98 -40.19 36.01
CA MET A 32 17.57 -40.96 34.90
C MET A 32 16.73 -42.05 34.21
N GLY A 33 17.15 -42.40 32.98
CA GLY A 33 16.98 -43.70 32.31
C GLY A 33 17.78 -43.81 31.00
N GLU A 34 18.92 -44.51 31.03
CA GLU A 34 19.74 -44.95 29.86
C GLU A 34 19.06 -46.17 29.17
N GLU A 35 19.38 -46.71 27.97
CA GLU A 35 20.64 -46.95 27.21
C GLU A 35 20.34 -46.92 25.66
N ALA A 36 21.28 -46.62 24.75
CA ALA A 36 22.12 -47.54 23.91
C ALA A 36 21.35 -48.65 23.11
N THR A 37 21.71 -49.10 21.88
CA THR A 37 22.96 -49.02 21.08
C THR A 37 22.71 -49.31 19.58
N GLU A 38 23.79 -49.29 18.78
CA GLU A 38 23.99 -49.49 17.32
C GLU A 38 23.41 -50.77 16.64
N GLY A 39 23.37 -50.76 15.30
CA GLY A 39 23.21 -51.94 14.42
C GLY A 39 23.27 -51.60 12.92
N ASP A 40 24.13 -52.28 12.15
CA ASP A 40 24.61 -51.89 10.79
C ASP A 40 24.24 -52.94 9.70
N GLU A 41 24.57 -52.62 8.43
CA GLU A 41 24.67 -53.50 7.24
C GLU A 41 23.37 -54.11 6.67
N SER A 42 23.27 -54.50 5.38
CA SER A 42 23.99 -54.18 4.11
C SER A 42 23.16 -54.75 2.93
N GLY A 43 23.48 -54.42 1.66
CA GLY A 43 22.78 -55.05 0.51
C GLY A 43 23.02 -54.47 -0.89
N GLN A 44 24.21 -54.66 -1.47
CA GLN A 44 24.46 -54.44 -2.91
C GLN A 44 24.08 -55.66 -3.77
N ALA A 45 23.69 -55.41 -5.04
CA ALA A 45 24.15 -56.09 -6.28
C ALA A 45 23.12 -55.84 -7.41
N SER A 46 23.48 -55.14 -8.50
CA SER A 46 24.04 -55.69 -9.77
C SER A 46 22.99 -56.38 -10.68
N GLY A 47 23.01 -56.25 -12.01
CA GLY A 47 23.92 -55.52 -12.92
C GLY A 47 23.62 -55.86 -14.40
N ASP A 48 24.47 -55.35 -15.30
CA ASP A 48 24.59 -55.70 -16.75
C ASP A 48 23.39 -55.33 -17.66
N GLY A 49 23.52 -54.89 -18.93
CA GLY A 49 24.58 -54.98 -19.95
C GLY A 49 23.96 -55.58 -21.24
N ALA A 50 24.37 -55.31 -22.50
CA ALA A 50 25.35 -54.42 -23.10
C ALA A 50 25.14 -54.36 -24.65
N GLY A 51 25.80 -53.41 -25.35
CA GLY A 51 26.00 -53.41 -26.83
C GLY A 51 24.81 -52.98 -27.71
N ASP A 52 24.98 -52.59 -28.98
CA ASP A 52 26.18 -52.31 -29.80
C ASP A 52 25.82 -51.33 -30.95
N ALA A 53 26.81 -50.78 -31.65
CA ALA A 53 26.68 -49.65 -32.58
C ALA A 53 26.10 -49.97 -33.98
N THR A 54 25.57 -48.95 -34.68
CA THR A 54 26.06 -48.54 -36.02
C THR A 54 25.40 -47.24 -36.54
N GLN A 55 25.95 -46.70 -37.63
CA GLN A 55 25.71 -45.36 -38.20
C GLN A 55 24.42 -45.26 -39.04
N GLY A 56 23.85 -44.06 -39.14
CA GLY A 56 22.82 -43.69 -40.12
C GLY A 56 22.55 -42.18 -40.08
N GLN A 57 22.41 -41.54 -41.25
CA GLN A 57 22.22 -40.10 -41.42
C GLN A 57 20.75 -39.68 -41.48
N ASP A 58 20.52 -38.41 -41.10
CA ASP A 58 19.59 -37.42 -41.67
C ASP A 58 18.19 -37.88 -42.19
N ASP A 59 17.11 -37.44 -41.54
CA ASP A 59 16.13 -36.49 -42.14
C ASP A 59 15.07 -35.99 -41.12
N ASP A 60 14.40 -34.88 -41.45
CA ASP A 60 13.42 -34.16 -40.62
C ASP A 60 12.07 -34.90 -40.39
N GLY A 61 11.42 -34.61 -39.25
CA GLY A 61 9.97 -34.82 -39.08
C GLY A 61 9.53 -35.27 -37.68
N ASP A 62 9.38 -34.33 -36.73
CA ASP A 62 8.67 -34.58 -35.47
C ASP A 62 7.19 -34.16 -35.61
N ASP A 63 6.30 -35.15 -35.67
CA ASP A 63 4.84 -34.96 -35.68
C ASP A 63 4.33 -34.77 -34.25
N GLY A 64 4.67 -33.62 -33.67
CA GLY A 64 4.16 -33.18 -32.39
C GLY A 64 2.70 -32.73 -32.53
N THR A 65 1.77 -33.50 -31.95
CA THR A 65 0.34 -33.18 -31.97
C THR A 65 0.06 -31.83 -31.30
N ILE A 66 -0.17 -30.79 -32.10
CA ILE A 66 -0.65 -29.49 -31.62
C ILE A 66 -2.08 -29.67 -31.09
N PHE A 67 -2.26 -29.38 -29.80
CA PHE A 67 -3.58 -29.05 -29.27
C PHE A 67 -3.88 -27.61 -29.67
N ASP A 68 -4.71 -27.43 -30.69
CA ASP A 68 -5.28 -26.13 -31.04
C ASP A 68 -6.23 -25.68 -29.92
N LEU A 69 -5.66 -25.05 -28.89
CA LEU A 69 -6.41 -24.15 -28.04
C LEU A 69 -6.81 -22.94 -28.91
N PRO A 70 -8.06 -22.46 -28.83
CA PRO A 70 -8.41 -21.20 -29.48
C PRO A 70 -7.49 -20.10 -28.92
N PRO A 71 -7.05 -19.13 -29.73
CA PRO A 71 -6.32 -17.99 -29.20
C PRO A 71 -7.17 -17.34 -28.11
N LEU A 72 -6.51 -16.95 -27.01
CA LEU A 72 -7.11 -16.05 -26.03
C LEU A 72 -7.64 -14.82 -26.79
N PRO A 73 -8.78 -14.24 -26.40
CA PRO A 73 -9.22 -12.99 -26.99
C PRO A 73 -8.08 -11.98 -26.87
N GLU A 74 -7.65 -11.44 -28.01
CA GLU A 74 -6.63 -10.39 -28.06
C GLU A 74 -6.98 -9.31 -27.03
N PRO A 75 -6.02 -8.80 -26.22
CA PRO A 75 -6.28 -7.64 -25.41
C PRO A 75 -6.78 -6.48 -26.30
N SER A 76 -7.61 -5.61 -25.73
CA SER A 76 -8.08 -4.39 -26.38
C SER A 76 -6.93 -3.67 -27.10
N GLY A 77 -7.18 -3.13 -28.30
CA GLY A 77 -6.15 -2.75 -29.30
C GLY A 77 -5.09 -1.72 -28.88
N CYS A 78 -5.15 -1.24 -27.65
CA CYS A 78 -4.18 -0.44 -26.94
C CYS A 78 -3.01 -1.32 -26.47
N ASN A 79 -1.99 -1.48 -27.32
CA ASN A 79 -0.81 -2.28 -27.01
C ASN A 79 0.22 -1.51 -26.15
N GLU A 80 1.04 -2.24 -25.40
CA GLU A 80 2.21 -1.69 -24.70
C GLU A 80 3.07 -0.84 -25.66
N GLY A 81 3.12 0.48 -25.41
CA GLY A 81 3.91 1.44 -26.18
C GLY A 81 3.10 2.52 -26.90
N GLU A 82 1.79 2.33 -27.12
CA GLU A 82 0.88 3.47 -27.28
C GLU A 82 0.38 3.88 -25.90
N VAL A 83 0.96 4.95 -25.36
CA VAL A 83 0.54 5.56 -24.10
C VAL A 83 -0.95 5.90 -24.21
N GLY A 84 -1.78 5.11 -23.53
CA GLY A 84 -3.23 5.29 -23.52
C GLY A 84 -3.56 6.65 -22.91
N GLY A 85 -3.92 7.61 -23.75
CA GLY A 85 -4.02 9.03 -23.41
C GLY A 85 -5.20 9.39 -22.52
N GLY A 86 -5.30 8.82 -21.31
CA GLY A 86 -6.16 9.30 -20.23
C GLY A 86 -5.44 10.34 -19.36
N GLY A 87 -4.27 9.98 -18.85
CA GLY A 87 -3.39 10.88 -18.12
C GLY A 87 -2.55 11.74 -19.07
N GLY A 88 -2.56 13.06 -18.87
CA GLY A 88 -1.45 13.90 -19.35
C GLY A 88 -0.16 13.55 -18.58
N SER A 89 0.99 14.11 -18.97
CA SER A 89 2.23 13.97 -18.21
C SER A 89 2.18 14.77 -16.88
N PHE A 90 1.36 14.32 -15.93
CA PHE A 90 1.44 14.71 -14.54
C PHE A 90 2.37 13.73 -13.82
N SER A 91 3.17 14.24 -12.89
CA SER A 91 4.01 13.40 -12.05
C SER A 91 3.99 14.00 -10.65
N PHE A 92 2.99 13.58 -9.87
CA PHE A 92 2.72 14.11 -8.54
C PHE A 92 2.85 13.00 -7.50
N ILE A 93 3.31 13.37 -6.30
CA ILE A 93 3.24 12.53 -5.11
C ILE A 93 2.44 13.25 -4.02
N TRP A 94 1.52 12.52 -3.39
CA TRP A 94 0.57 13.02 -2.40
C TRP A 94 0.87 12.50 -1.00
N ILE A 95 1.46 13.35 -0.13
CA ILE A 95 1.99 12.92 1.16
C ILE A 95 1.18 13.51 2.32
N ALA A 96 0.64 12.66 3.18
CA ALA A 96 -0.22 13.02 4.29
C ALA A 96 0.58 13.42 5.54
N ASN A 97 0.47 14.69 5.92
CA ASN A 97 1.03 15.25 7.16
C ASN A 97 0.08 14.93 8.32
N SER A 98 0.19 13.69 8.82
CA SER A 98 -0.77 13.05 9.73
C SER A 98 -1.18 13.84 10.99
N PRO A 99 -0.30 14.61 11.69
CA PRO A 99 -0.70 15.44 12.83
C PRO A 99 -1.13 16.87 12.45
N GLU A 100 -0.82 17.33 11.23
CA GLU A 100 -1.25 18.65 10.75
C GLU A 100 -2.67 18.64 10.16
N GLY A 101 -3.15 17.44 9.79
CA GLY A 101 -4.46 17.26 9.14
C GLY A 101 -4.46 17.66 7.67
N THR A 102 -3.28 17.64 7.02
CA THR A 102 -3.10 18.06 5.62
C THR A 102 -2.52 16.96 4.73
N VAL A 103 -2.63 17.15 3.41
CA VAL A 103 -1.88 16.40 2.40
C VAL A 103 -1.16 17.39 1.48
N SER A 104 0.13 17.15 1.27
CA SER A 104 1.02 17.86 0.35
C SER A 104 0.94 17.26 -1.04
N LYS A 105 0.73 18.08 -2.08
CA LYS A 105 0.94 17.72 -3.49
C LYS A 105 2.33 18.19 -3.91
N ILE A 106 3.19 17.25 -4.28
CA ILE A 106 4.57 17.53 -4.66
C ILE A 106 4.78 17.10 -6.12
N ASP A 107 5.37 17.99 -6.91
CA ASP A 107 5.88 17.70 -8.24
C ASP A 107 7.13 16.81 -8.13
N THR A 108 7.09 15.61 -8.73
CA THR A 108 8.15 14.61 -8.55
C THR A 108 9.38 14.88 -9.42
N GLU A 109 9.26 15.66 -10.50
CA GLU A 109 10.40 16.03 -11.35
C GLU A 109 11.27 17.08 -10.66
N THR A 110 10.64 18.05 -9.99
CA THR A 110 11.31 19.22 -9.39
C THR A 110 11.46 19.13 -7.88
N GLY A 111 10.70 18.26 -7.21
CA GLY A 111 10.60 18.17 -5.74
C GLY A 111 9.84 19.33 -5.09
N MET A 112 9.11 20.14 -5.86
CA MET A 112 8.40 21.32 -5.36
C MET A 112 7.02 20.95 -4.80
N GLU A 113 6.74 21.35 -3.56
CA GLU A 113 5.38 21.26 -3.00
C GLU A 113 4.48 22.35 -3.62
N LEU A 114 3.60 21.94 -4.53
CA LEU A 114 2.72 22.82 -5.31
C LEU A 114 1.43 23.22 -4.56
N GLY A 115 1.08 22.52 -3.49
CA GLY A 115 -0.13 22.78 -2.72
C GLY A 115 -0.21 21.92 -1.46
N ARG A 116 -0.85 22.44 -0.42
CA ARG A 116 -1.08 21.74 0.86
C ARG A 116 -2.52 21.93 1.32
N TYR A 117 -3.24 20.83 1.38
CA TYR A 117 -4.70 20.80 1.47
C TYR A 117 -5.16 20.21 2.79
N ARG A 118 -6.18 20.79 3.44
CA ARG A 118 -6.79 20.19 4.64
C ARG A 118 -7.62 18.96 4.26
N ALA A 119 -7.37 17.84 4.92
CA ALA A 119 -7.92 16.54 4.52
C ALA A 119 -9.35 16.26 5.03
N SER A 120 -9.80 16.90 6.11
CA SER A 120 -11.22 16.88 6.53
C SER A 120 -11.58 18.07 7.43
N ALA A 121 -12.87 18.22 7.74
CA ALA A 121 -13.37 19.17 8.72
C ALA A 121 -13.00 18.75 10.17
N GLY A 122 -12.05 19.44 10.80
CA GLY A 122 -11.76 19.33 12.24
C GLY A 122 -10.44 18.63 12.56
N SER A 123 -10.36 18.01 13.75
CA SER A 123 -9.16 17.26 14.18
C SER A 123 -9.15 15.88 13.51
N ASN A 124 -8.24 15.71 12.55
CA ASN A 124 -8.15 14.51 11.72
C ASN A 124 -6.68 14.10 11.52
N SER A 125 -6.51 12.88 11.04
CA SER A 125 -5.21 12.28 10.78
C SER A 125 -5.25 11.56 9.42
N PRO A 126 -4.94 12.25 8.32
CA PRO A 126 -4.84 11.65 6.99
C PRO A 126 -3.64 10.68 6.99
N SER A 127 -3.73 9.60 6.21
CA SER A 127 -2.70 8.56 6.27
C SER A 127 -2.66 7.54 5.15
N ARG A 128 -3.76 7.39 4.41
CA ARG A 128 -3.75 6.59 3.21
C ARG A 128 -4.29 7.46 2.11
N THR A 129 -3.59 7.37 1.00
CA THR A 129 -3.96 7.95 -0.28
C THR A 129 -4.25 6.81 -1.24
N SER A 130 -4.98 7.11 -2.29
CA SER A 130 -4.89 6.44 -3.57
C SER A 130 -5.00 7.52 -4.63
N VAL A 131 -4.31 7.36 -5.76
CA VAL A 131 -4.27 8.35 -6.84
C VAL A 131 -4.82 7.67 -8.09
N ASN A 132 -5.68 8.36 -8.83
CA ASN A 132 -6.26 7.82 -10.07
C ASN A 132 -5.39 8.16 -11.29
N GLN A 133 -5.75 7.63 -12.45
CA GLN A 133 -5.07 7.84 -13.74
C GLN A 133 -5.08 9.31 -14.25
N PHE A 134 -5.64 10.24 -13.49
CA PHE A 134 -5.67 11.69 -13.77
C PHE A 134 -4.90 12.50 -12.71
N GLY A 135 -4.35 11.83 -11.70
CA GLY A 135 -3.55 12.40 -10.62
C GLY A 135 -4.37 12.81 -9.39
N ASP A 136 -5.70 12.69 -9.43
CA ASP A 136 -6.57 13.07 -8.32
C ASP A 136 -6.39 12.10 -7.16
N VAL A 137 -6.23 12.64 -5.94
CA VAL A 137 -6.05 11.83 -4.74
C VAL A 137 -7.35 11.63 -3.99
N ALA A 138 -7.62 10.39 -3.58
CA ALA A 138 -8.56 10.07 -2.52
C ALA A 138 -7.80 9.92 -1.20
N VAL A 139 -8.15 10.70 -0.19
CA VAL A 139 -7.47 10.75 1.12
C VAL A 139 -8.37 10.17 2.21
N ALA A 140 -7.97 9.05 2.80
CA ALA A 140 -8.63 8.50 3.98
C ALA A 140 -8.08 9.14 5.28
N SER A 141 -8.98 9.75 6.04
CA SER A 141 -8.70 10.47 7.28
C SER A 141 -9.37 9.77 8.47
N ARG A 142 -8.56 9.34 9.45
CA ARG A 142 -9.02 8.81 10.75
C ARG A 142 -9.02 9.90 11.80
N GLY A 143 -9.84 9.78 12.84
CA GLY A 143 -9.95 10.79 13.91
C GLY A 143 -11.39 10.95 14.37
N ASP A 144 -11.71 12.05 15.05
CA ASP A 144 -13.09 12.29 15.52
C ASP A 144 -14.03 12.71 14.37
N ALA A 145 -13.46 13.22 13.28
CA ALA A 145 -14.12 13.52 12.01
C ALA A 145 -13.59 12.62 10.88
N GLY A 146 -13.92 11.32 10.98
CA GLY A 146 -13.57 10.33 9.96
C GLY A 146 -14.20 10.66 8.60
N SER A 147 -13.42 10.53 7.53
CA SER A 147 -13.91 10.78 6.16
C SER A 147 -12.96 10.28 5.08
N ILE A 148 -13.45 10.29 3.85
CA ILE A 148 -12.67 10.22 2.61
C ILE A 148 -12.88 11.51 1.82
N THR A 149 -11.82 12.03 1.19
CA THR A 149 -11.81 13.33 0.49
C THR A 149 -11.15 13.19 -0.87
N LYS A 150 -11.76 13.71 -1.94
CA LYS A 150 -11.10 13.86 -3.25
C LYS A 150 -10.46 15.24 -3.37
N ILE A 151 -9.22 15.28 -3.88
CA ILE A 151 -8.51 16.52 -4.19
C ILE A 151 -7.99 16.43 -5.62
N ALA A 152 -8.26 17.47 -6.43
CA ALA A 152 -7.87 17.55 -7.82
C ALA A 152 -6.34 17.71 -8.00
N ALA A 153 -5.76 16.96 -8.95
CA ALA A 153 -4.37 17.13 -9.35
C ALA A 153 -4.14 18.45 -10.09
N ARG A 154 -4.97 18.73 -11.10
CA ARG A 154 -4.79 19.86 -12.01
C ARG A 154 -5.76 20.98 -11.66
N SER A 155 -5.30 22.22 -11.76
CA SER A 155 -6.10 23.41 -11.45
C SER A 155 -7.32 23.61 -12.37
N GLU A 156 -7.32 22.97 -13.54
CA GLU A 156 -8.41 22.98 -14.52
C GLU A 156 -9.58 22.04 -14.16
N ASP A 157 -9.35 21.05 -13.30
CA ASP A 157 -10.39 20.14 -12.79
C ASP A 157 -11.02 20.66 -11.48
N CYS A 158 -10.54 21.79 -10.95
CA CYS A 158 -11.04 22.41 -9.72
C CYS A 158 -12.33 23.22 -9.99
N VAL A 159 -13.23 23.26 -9.00
CA VAL A 159 -14.61 23.74 -9.19
C VAL A 159 -14.87 25.03 -8.41
N GLU A 160 -15.10 26.12 -9.15
CA GLU A 160 -15.55 27.40 -8.60
C GLU A 160 -16.85 27.21 -7.78
N SER A 161 -16.79 27.63 -6.52
CA SER A 161 -17.74 27.24 -5.47
C SER A 161 -18.28 28.43 -4.67
N ASN A 162 -17.59 29.57 -4.67
CA ASN A 162 -17.87 30.68 -3.75
C ASN A 162 -18.17 32.03 -4.45
N GLY A 163 -17.95 32.13 -5.75
CA GLY A 163 -18.29 33.26 -6.60
C GLY A 163 -17.20 34.34 -6.71
N LEU A 164 -15.96 34.03 -6.33
CA LEU A 164 -14.81 34.93 -6.50
C LEU A 164 -14.15 34.71 -7.88
N PRO A 165 -13.34 35.65 -8.40
CA PRO A 165 -12.75 35.48 -9.73
C PRO A 165 -11.55 34.51 -9.78
N GLY A 166 -11.74 33.34 -10.41
CA GLY A 166 -10.69 32.35 -10.71
C GLY A 166 -10.42 31.39 -9.55
N ILE A 167 -9.90 30.18 -9.78
CA ILE A 167 -9.81 29.14 -8.74
C ILE A 167 -9.01 29.58 -7.50
N GLN A 168 -9.62 29.47 -6.32
CA GLN A 168 -8.93 29.62 -5.03
C GLN A 168 -8.48 28.27 -4.49
N THR A 169 -7.21 27.98 -4.69
CA THR A 169 -6.56 26.77 -4.19
C THR A 169 -5.23 27.08 -3.52
N SER A 170 -4.72 26.16 -2.71
CA SER A 170 -3.39 26.23 -2.12
C SER A 170 -2.31 26.27 -3.19
N SER A 171 -1.34 27.15 -3.00
CA SER A 171 -0.14 27.30 -3.85
C SER A 171 1.15 26.77 -3.21
N GLY A 172 1.06 26.12 -2.05
CA GLY A 172 2.20 25.52 -1.35
C GLY A 172 2.00 25.42 0.17
N PRO A 173 3.04 25.02 0.94
CA PRO A 173 2.94 24.78 2.37
C PRO A 173 2.63 26.02 3.22
N ASP A 174 2.94 27.21 2.74
CA ASP A 174 2.64 28.48 3.41
C ASP A 174 1.21 29.02 3.10
N ASP A 175 0.46 28.35 2.21
CA ASP A 175 -0.86 28.76 1.71
C ASP A 175 -1.92 27.67 1.97
N VAL A 176 -2.08 27.28 3.25
CA VAL A 176 -3.05 26.24 3.66
C VAL A 176 -4.42 26.84 3.96
N ARG A 177 -5.30 26.81 2.96
CA ARG A 177 -6.70 27.29 3.02
C ARG A 177 -7.55 26.52 4.04
N ALA A 178 -8.55 27.19 4.64
CA ALA A 178 -9.44 26.51 5.58
C ALA A 178 -10.21 25.38 4.88
N PHE A 179 -10.66 24.39 5.66
CA PHE A 179 -11.40 23.29 5.06
C PHE A 179 -12.75 23.79 4.54
N GLY A 180 -13.01 23.60 3.24
CA GLY A 180 -14.14 24.19 2.52
C GLY A 180 -13.84 25.50 1.79
N ASP A 181 -12.66 26.09 1.96
CA ASP A 181 -12.20 27.31 1.25
C ASP A 181 -11.22 27.00 0.09
N ASP A 182 -10.92 25.72 -0.18
CA ASP A 182 -10.02 25.28 -1.26
C ASP A 182 -10.81 24.56 -2.35
N GLU A 183 -10.86 25.15 -3.53
CA GLU A 183 -11.75 24.75 -4.63
C GLU A 183 -11.23 23.55 -5.44
N CYS A 184 -10.01 23.10 -5.14
CA CYS A 184 -9.51 21.81 -5.62
C CYS A 184 -9.88 20.65 -4.67
N VAL A 185 -10.46 20.91 -3.49
CA VAL A 185 -11.05 19.86 -2.64
C VAL A 185 -12.48 19.61 -3.12
N LEU A 186 -12.62 18.67 -4.05
CA LEU A 186 -13.85 18.48 -4.84
C LEU A 186 -15.02 17.95 -4.01
N TRP A 187 -14.77 16.98 -3.14
CA TRP A 187 -15.78 16.44 -2.22
C TRP A 187 -15.15 15.84 -0.96
N ASN A 188 -15.96 15.75 0.09
CA ASN A 188 -15.65 15.04 1.33
C ASN A 188 -16.88 14.23 1.76
N THR A 189 -16.69 12.93 1.97
CA THR A 189 -17.72 12.02 2.45
C THR A 189 -17.42 11.64 3.89
N PRO A 190 -18.19 12.12 4.88
CA PRO A 190 -18.05 11.71 6.27
C PRO A 190 -18.30 10.22 6.46
N LEU A 191 -17.43 9.55 7.21
CA LEU A 191 -17.51 8.12 7.50
C LEU A 191 -17.47 7.90 9.02
N PRO A 192 -18.28 6.97 9.57
CA PRO A 192 -18.29 6.68 11.01
C PRO A 192 -16.91 6.39 11.57
N SER A 193 -16.56 7.05 12.66
CA SER A 193 -15.24 6.94 13.28
C SER A 193 -15.32 7.32 14.76
N ALA A 194 -15.47 6.35 15.67
CA ALA A 194 -15.28 6.59 17.10
C ALA A 194 -13.78 6.69 17.46
N GLY A 195 -13.10 7.67 16.87
CA GLY A 195 -11.73 8.07 17.14
C GLY A 195 -10.65 7.35 16.32
N TYR A 196 -9.39 7.64 16.67
CA TYR A 196 -8.18 7.23 15.95
C TYR A 196 -8.14 5.73 15.58
N ASP A 197 -8.64 4.85 16.44
CA ASP A 197 -8.59 3.40 16.26
C ASP A 197 -9.67 2.83 15.32
N ARG A 198 -10.73 3.59 15.02
CA ARG A 198 -11.90 3.11 14.27
C ARG A 198 -12.14 3.81 12.92
N GLY A 199 -11.50 4.95 12.67
CA GLY A 199 -11.71 5.70 11.43
C GLY A 199 -11.18 5.06 10.13
N PRO A 200 -11.54 5.67 8.98
CA PRO A 200 -11.08 5.33 7.63
C PRO A 200 -9.58 5.10 7.50
N ARG A 201 -9.23 4.04 6.77
CA ARG A 201 -7.83 3.64 6.55
C ARG A 201 -7.61 3.21 5.11
N ALA A 202 -7.79 1.95 4.75
CA ALA A 202 -7.51 1.51 3.38
C ALA A 202 -8.44 2.22 2.39
N VAL A 203 -7.87 2.67 1.27
CA VAL A 203 -8.55 3.38 0.18
C VAL A 203 -7.85 3.02 -1.14
N ALA A 204 -8.62 2.77 -2.20
CA ALA A 204 -8.09 2.49 -3.52
C ALA A 204 -9.09 2.93 -4.61
N TRP A 205 -8.63 3.69 -5.60
CA TRP A 205 -9.39 3.93 -6.83
C TRP A 205 -9.45 2.64 -7.66
N GLU A 206 -10.58 2.39 -8.31
CA GLU A 206 -10.66 1.45 -9.43
C GLU A 206 -10.03 2.06 -10.69
N GLY A 207 -9.75 1.23 -11.70
CA GLY A 207 -9.39 1.70 -13.03
C GLY A 207 -10.57 2.39 -13.74
N GLY A 208 -10.26 3.36 -14.60
CA GLY A 208 -11.22 3.88 -15.58
C GLY A 208 -11.33 2.99 -16.82
N GLU A 209 -12.32 3.27 -17.67
CA GLU A 209 -12.57 2.50 -18.89
C GLU A 209 -11.86 3.17 -20.08
N LEU A 210 -10.93 2.45 -20.72
CA LEU A 210 -10.26 2.94 -21.94
C LEU A 210 -11.14 2.70 -23.17
N ASP A 211 -11.27 3.74 -24.00
CA ASP A 211 -11.85 3.61 -25.33
C ASP A 211 -10.95 2.72 -26.22
N PRO A 212 -11.47 1.64 -26.83
CA PRO A 212 -10.63 0.67 -27.53
C PRO A 212 -10.15 1.12 -28.93
N GLU A 213 -10.62 2.27 -29.44
CA GLU A 213 -10.16 2.85 -30.72
C GLU A 213 -9.16 3.99 -30.51
N THR A 214 -9.30 4.76 -29.43
CA THR A 214 -8.49 5.96 -29.14
C THR A 214 -7.53 5.79 -27.97
N CYS A 215 -7.69 4.73 -27.17
CA CYS A 215 -6.95 4.44 -25.95
C CYS A 215 -7.02 5.55 -24.90
N VAL A 216 -8.02 6.42 -24.99
CA VAL A 216 -8.29 7.50 -24.03
C VAL A 216 -9.13 6.92 -22.89
N ASN A 217 -8.76 7.24 -21.65
CA ASN A 217 -9.60 6.90 -20.51
C ASN A 217 -10.86 7.78 -20.51
N THR A 218 -12.03 7.13 -20.62
CA THR A 218 -13.34 7.75 -20.73
C THR A 218 -14.00 8.03 -19.38
N VAL A 219 -13.43 7.52 -18.28
CA VAL A 219 -13.95 7.63 -16.91
C VAL A 219 -12.91 8.38 -16.04
N PRO A 220 -12.92 9.73 -16.02
CA PRO A 220 -11.92 10.52 -15.28
C PRO A 220 -12.03 10.43 -13.76
N SER A 221 -13.20 10.05 -13.27
CA SER A 221 -13.50 9.83 -11.86
C SER A 221 -14.02 8.40 -11.66
N PRO A 222 -13.15 7.36 -11.75
CA PRO A 222 -13.56 5.97 -11.51
C PRO A 222 -14.04 5.80 -10.06
N ARG A 223 -14.69 4.68 -9.74
CA ARG A 223 -15.20 4.46 -8.37
C ARG A 223 -14.03 4.31 -7.39
N VAL A 224 -14.27 4.61 -6.12
CA VAL A 224 -13.25 4.49 -5.07
C VAL A 224 -13.73 3.63 -3.91
N TRP A 225 -12.91 2.66 -3.54
CA TRP A 225 -13.11 1.82 -2.38
C TRP A 225 -12.54 2.47 -1.13
N VAL A 226 -13.22 2.26 0.01
CA VAL A 226 -12.73 2.66 1.33
C VAL A 226 -13.17 1.64 2.38
N SER A 227 -12.29 1.36 3.35
CA SER A 227 -12.65 0.50 4.47
C SER A 227 -12.10 0.96 5.82
N TRP A 228 -12.82 0.60 6.88
CA TRP A 228 -12.51 0.95 8.27
C TRP A 228 -13.03 -0.08 9.25
N ARG A 229 -12.66 0.08 10.53
CA ARG A 229 -13.16 -0.75 11.63
C ARG A 229 -14.34 -0.04 12.28
N GLY A 230 -15.56 -0.44 11.95
CA GLY A 230 -16.78 0.13 12.50
C GLY A 230 -16.87 0.02 14.03
N ASP A 231 -17.83 0.71 14.62
CA ASP A 231 -18.00 0.76 16.09
C ASP A 231 -18.42 -0.61 16.68
N GLY A 232 -19.12 -1.44 15.90
CA GLY A 232 -19.40 -2.85 16.20
C GLY A 232 -18.17 -3.77 16.20
N ASN A 233 -17.01 -3.26 15.80
CA ASN A 233 -15.78 -3.98 15.43
C ASN A 233 -15.84 -4.74 14.10
N ASP A 234 -16.93 -4.65 13.34
CA ASP A 234 -16.99 -5.15 11.98
C ASP A 234 -16.01 -4.36 11.08
N ILE A 235 -15.47 -5.01 10.05
CA ILE A 235 -14.77 -4.28 8.98
C ILE A 235 -15.83 -3.78 8.01
N GLU A 236 -15.99 -2.47 7.95
CA GLU A 236 -16.92 -1.79 7.06
C GLU A 236 -16.22 -1.49 5.74
N ILE A 237 -16.83 -1.86 4.62
CA ILE A 237 -16.29 -1.65 3.27
C ILE A 237 -17.34 -0.94 2.42
N ARG A 238 -16.96 0.11 1.70
CA ARG A 238 -17.84 0.91 0.84
C ARG A 238 -17.16 1.19 -0.49
N ARG A 239 -17.94 1.19 -1.57
CA ARG A 239 -17.55 1.79 -2.85
C ARG A 239 -18.31 3.09 -3.03
N LEU A 240 -17.59 4.15 -3.41
CA LEU A 240 -18.12 5.47 -3.66
C LEU A 240 -18.01 5.79 -5.16
N ASP A 241 -18.96 6.59 -5.63
CA ASP A 241 -18.89 7.30 -6.89
C ASP A 241 -17.72 8.29 -6.86
N GLY A 242 -16.82 8.21 -7.84
CA GLY A 242 -15.60 9.01 -7.83
C GLY A 242 -15.80 10.50 -8.06
N GLU A 243 -16.91 10.86 -8.73
CA GLU A 243 -17.20 12.24 -9.09
C GLU A 243 -17.88 13.00 -7.95
N SER A 244 -18.80 12.35 -7.24
CA SER A 244 -19.62 12.97 -6.18
C SER A 244 -19.27 12.54 -4.75
N GLY A 245 -18.48 11.48 -4.57
CA GLY A 245 -18.24 10.87 -3.26
C GLY A 245 -19.47 10.12 -2.69
N THR A 246 -20.54 9.95 -3.47
CA THR A 246 -21.77 9.25 -3.04
C THR A 246 -21.47 7.77 -2.82
N ILE A 247 -21.88 7.20 -1.68
CA ILE A 247 -21.78 5.75 -1.44
C ILE A 247 -22.70 5.01 -2.42
N LEU A 248 -22.13 4.16 -3.26
CA LEU A 248 -22.83 3.29 -4.22
C LEU A 248 -23.12 1.92 -3.60
N ASP A 249 -22.07 1.27 -3.07
CA ASP A 249 -22.12 -0.10 -2.58
C ASP A 249 -21.67 -0.23 -1.13
N SER A 250 -22.06 -1.32 -0.47
CA SER A 250 -21.73 -1.61 0.93
C SER A 250 -21.61 -3.10 1.18
N THR A 251 -20.49 -3.52 1.75
CA THR A 251 -20.28 -4.87 2.29
C THR A 251 -19.46 -4.81 3.59
N MET A 252 -19.30 -5.93 4.29
CA MET A 252 -18.63 -5.95 5.59
C MET A 252 -18.09 -7.34 5.99
N VAL A 253 -17.01 -7.38 6.77
CA VAL A 253 -16.60 -8.58 7.53
C VAL A 253 -17.14 -8.47 8.95
N VAL A 254 -18.14 -9.30 9.27
CA VAL A 254 -18.79 -9.32 10.58
C VAL A 254 -17.85 -9.90 11.64
N GLY A 255 -17.76 -9.24 12.79
CA GLY A 255 -16.96 -9.65 13.94
C GLY A 255 -15.46 -9.44 13.78
N GLY A 256 -15.02 -8.66 12.78
CA GLY A 256 -13.62 -8.56 12.37
C GLY A 256 -12.62 -8.26 13.49
N GLY A 257 -12.90 -7.29 14.37
CA GLY A 257 -12.06 -7.05 15.54
C GLY A 257 -10.74 -6.34 15.26
N GLY A 258 -10.04 -6.66 14.17
CA GLY A 258 -8.85 -5.96 13.67
C GLY A 258 -9.16 -4.58 13.07
N ARG A 259 -8.15 -3.94 12.48
CA ARG A 259 -8.24 -2.64 11.78
C ARG A 259 -7.76 -2.83 10.36
N THR A 260 -8.42 -2.24 9.37
CA THR A 260 -7.89 -2.16 7.99
C THR A 260 -6.60 -1.32 7.97
N TYR A 261 -5.64 -1.57 7.08
CA TYR A 261 -4.38 -0.80 7.00
C TYR A 261 -4.09 -0.30 5.59
N GLY A 262 -3.40 -1.09 4.77
CA GLY A 262 -3.25 -0.86 3.33
C GLY A 262 -4.41 -1.43 2.53
N GLY A 263 -4.58 -0.95 1.30
CA GLY A 263 -5.51 -1.52 0.33
C GLY A 263 -5.11 -1.14 -1.10
N ALA A 264 -5.53 -1.96 -2.05
CA ALA A 264 -5.25 -1.85 -3.48
C ALA A 264 -6.41 -2.48 -4.28
N VAL A 265 -6.40 -2.29 -5.60
CA VAL A 265 -7.30 -3.00 -6.52
C VAL A 265 -6.52 -3.76 -7.57
N ASN A 266 -7.11 -4.81 -8.15
CA ASN A 266 -6.64 -5.47 -9.37
C ASN A 266 -7.30 -4.85 -10.63
N ALA A 267 -7.01 -5.42 -11.80
CA ALA A 267 -7.57 -5.01 -13.10
C ALA A 267 -9.10 -5.12 -13.16
N GLU A 268 -9.65 -6.10 -12.45
CA GLU A 268 -11.08 -6.39 -12.35
C GLU A 268 -11.83 -5.37 -11.46
N GLY A 269 -11.09 -4.55 -10.71
CA GLY A 269 -11.61 -3.57 -9.76
C GLY A 269 -11.95 -4.14 -8.37
N ASP A 270 -11.55 -5.39 -8.10
CA ASP A 270 -11.74 -6.04 -6.79
C ASP A 270 -10.92 -5.31 -5.73
N PHE A 271 -11.44 -5.23 -4.51
CA PHE A 271 -10.76 -4.52 -3.44
C PHE A 271 -10.03 -5.47 -2.49
N TRP A 272 -8.72 -5.27 -2.40
CA TRP A 272 -7.85 -5.96 -1.45
C TRP A 272 -7.54 -5.08 -0.25
N VAL A 273 -7.61 -5.65 0.95
CA VAL A 273 -7.37 -4.92 2.22
C VAL A 273 -6.56 -5.77 3.19
N ALA A 274 -5.41 -5.25 3.62
CA ALA A 274 -4.68 -5.81 4.75
C ALA A 274 -5.32 -5.38 6.08
N THR A 275 -5.36 -6.27 7.07
CA THR A 275 -5.87 -5.99 8.41
C THR A 275 -4.83 -6.27 9.49
N ARG A 276 -4.95 -5.58 10.62
CA ARG A 276 -3.97 -5.68 11.70
C ARG A 276 -4.59 -5.55 13.08
N GLY A 277 -4.04 -6.29 14.04
CA GLY A 277 -4.18 -6.02 15.47
C GLY A 277 -5.47 -6.59 16.05
N GLY A 278 -5.65 -7.90 15.85
CA GLY A 278 -6.80 -8.70 16.33
C GLY A 278 -7.41 -9.57 15.23
N GLN A 279 -7.23 -9.14 13.99
CA GLN A 279 -7.30 -9.94 12.76
C GLN A 279 -6.11 -9.49 11.93
N ASP A 280 -5.36 -10.46 11.43
CA ASP A 280 -4.15 -10.28 10.65
C ASP A 280 -4.36 -11.09 9.36
N ASN A 281 -5.20 -10.48 8.52
CA ASN A 281 -5.86 -11.09 7.39
C ASN A 281 -5.74 -10.19 6.16
N LEU A 282 -5.72 -10.85 5.00
CA LEU A 282 -6.01 -10.21 3.73
C LEU A 282 -7.48 -10.44 3.37
N ILE A 283 -8.22 -9.35 3.16
CA ILE A 283 -9.63 -9.38 2.71
C ILE A 283 -9.64 -9.10 1.21
N HIS A 284 -10.40 -9.89 0.46
CA HIS A 284 -10.77 -9.69 -0.95
C HIS A 284 -12.26 -9.36 -1.02
N VAL A 285 -12.63 -8.43 -1.91
CA VAL A 285 -14.03 -8.12 -2.24
C VAL A 285 -14.19 -8.13 -3.76
N ASP A 286 -15.02 -9.03 -4.27
CA ASP A 286 -15.37 -9.10 -5.68
C ASP A 286 -16.10 -7.80 -6.11
N ALA A 287 -15.62 -7.16 -7.17
CA ALA A 287 -16.12 -5.87 -7.64
C ALA A 287 -17.57 -5.88 -8.13
N ILE A 288 -18.09 -7.05 -8.50
CA ILE A 288 -19.37 -7.26 -9.18
C ILE A 288 -20.41 -7.85 -8.23
N THR A 289 -20.06 -8.88 -7.46
CA THR A 289 -20.98 -9.57 -6.53
C THR A 289 -20.96 -8.98 -5.13
N LEU A 290 -19.89 -8.26 -4.76
CA LEU A 290 -19.60 -7.79 -3.40
C LEU A 290 -19.38 -8.92 -2.37
N ASP A 291 -19.16 -10.15 -2.85
CA ASP A 291 -18.77 -11.28 -2.01
C ASP A 291 -17.40 -11.04 -1.40
N VAL A 292 -17.22 -11.49 -0.15
CA VAL A 292 -16.03 -11.21 0.65
C VAL A 292 -15.30 -12.50 0.99
N THR A 293 -14.05 -12.61 0.56
CA THR A 293 -13.15 -13.71 0.95
C THR A 293 -12.11 -13.19 1.93
N VAL A 294 -11.74 -14.00 2.92
CA VAL A 294 -10.78 -13.63 3.97
C VAL A 294 -9.71 -14.72 4.06
N TYR A 295 -8.45 -14.32 3.93
CA TYR A 295 -7.27 -15.17 3.99
C TYR A 295 -6.48 -14.86 5.27
N ASP A 296 -6.08 -15.87 6.04
CA ASP A 296 -5.21 -15.70 7.22
C ASP A 296 -3.76 -15.54 6.76
N VAL A 297 -3.10 -14.41 7.08
CA VAL A 297 -1.70 -14.18 6.68
C VAL A 297 -0.76 -14.97 7.60
N PRO A 298 0.21 -15.78 7.10
CA PRO A 298 0.83 -16.83 7.92
C PRO A 298 1.60 -16.38 9.17
N ALA A 299 2.18 -15.17 9.17
CA ALA A 299 2.87 -14.59 10.33
C ALA A 299 2.10 -13.43 11.00
N GLY A 300 1.05 -12.93 10.36
CA GLY A 300 0.22 -11.82 10.81
C GLY A 300 0.94 -10.51 11.10
N ASP A 301 0.25 -9.64 11.85
CA ASP A 301 0.60 -8.25 12.14
C ASP A 301 0.82 -7.39 10.86
N ASP A 302 -0.05 -7.59 9.85
CA ASP A 302 0.06 -7.03 8.49
C ASP A 302 0.01 -5.50 8.43
N TYR A 303 0.61 -4.89 7.41
CA TYR A 303 0.74 -3.44 7.34
C TYR A 303 0.44 -2.84 5.97
N GLY A 304 1.45 -2.66 5.12
CA GLY A 304 1.27 -2.23 3.74
C GLY A 304 0.95 -3.41 2.87
N MET A 305 0.18 -3.15 1.82
CA MET A 305 -0.11 -4.12 0.78
C MET A 305 -0.25 -3.39 -0.57
N THR A 306 0.00 -4.12 -1.64
CA THR A 306 -0.11 -3.69 -3.05
C THR A 306 -0.52 -4.90 -3.88
N VAL A 307 -0.69 -4.73 -5.19
CA VAL A 307 -0.83 -5.85 -6.14
C VAL A 307 0.36 -5.85 -7.10
N ASP A 308 0.66 -7.00 -7.70
CA ASP A 308 1.54 -7.07 -8.87
C ASP A 308 0.75 -6.97 -10.19
N ALA A 309 1.45 -6.98 -11.32
CA ALA A 309 0.87 -6.83 -12.66
C ALA A 309 -0.11 -7.97 -13.07
N ASN A 310 -0.14 -9.09 -12.35
CA ASN A 310 -1.14 -10.15 -12.54
C ASN A 310 -2.39 -9.96 -11.68
N GLY A 311 -2.44 -8.92 -10.83
CA GLY A 311 -3.49 -8.70 -9.84
C GLY A 311 -3.33 -9.52 -8.55
N ASP A 312 -2.26 -10.31 -8.41
CA ASP A 312 -1.94 -11.05 -7.19
C ASP A 312 -1.54 -10.06 -6.08
N PRO A 313 -2.12 -10.15 -4.87
CA PRO A 313 -1.83 -9.19 -3.81
C PRO A 313 -0.61 -9.58 -2.97
N TRP A 314 0.19 -8.55 -2.66
CA TRP A 314 1.40 -8.60 -1.88
C TRP A 314 1.22 -7.87 -0.56
N VAL A 315 1.63 -8.48 0.56
CA VAL A 315 1.49 -7.92 1.92
C VAL A 315 2.78 -8.05 2.72
N VAL A 316 3.07 -7.04 3.54
CA VAL A 316 4.23 -7.04 4.46
C VAL A 316 3.81 -6.93 5.92
N THR A 317 4.55 -7.61 6.80
CA THR A 317 4.26 -7.67 8.24
C THR A 317 5.01 -6.58 9.02
N TYR A 318 4.48 -6.15 10.16
CA TYR A 318 5.10 -5.19 11.09
C TYR A 318 5.25 -5.79 12.51
N ASN A 319 6.25 -6.66 12.67
CA ASN A 319 6.54 -7.46 13.86
C ASN A 319 7.85 -7.07 14.57
N GLU A 320 7.95 -7.38 15.87
CA GLU A 320 9.24 -7.28 16.58
C GLU A 320 10.17 -8.44 16.19
N GLY A 321 11.31 -8.13 15.56
CA GLY A 321 12.24 -9.16 15.09
C GLY A 321 11.96 -9.54 13.64
N THR A 322 11.52 -10.78 13.40
CA THR A 322 11.35 -11.32 12.05
C THR A 322 10.09 -10.77 11.37
N ASN A 323 10.26 -10.33 10.14
CA ASN A 323 9.23 -9.76 9.27
C ASN A 323 9.27 -10.44 7.90
N TYR A 324 8.13 -10.47 7.22
CA TYR A 324 7.94 -11.20 5.97
C TYR A 324 7.36 -10.30 4.88
N VAL A 325 7.65 -10.69 3.64
CA VAL A 325 6.91 -10.28 2.44
C VAL A 325 6.21 -11.52 1.91
N TYR A 326 4.89 -11.46 1.78
CA TYR A 326 4.06 -12.54 1.22
C TYR A 326 3.39 -12.08 -0.07
N ARG A 327 3.37 -12.96 -1.07
CA ARG A 327 2.42 -12.91 -2.20
C ARG A 327 1.34 -13.94 -1.95
N LEU A 328 0.08 -13.60 -2.20
CA LEU A 328 -1.02 -14.57 -2.33
C LEU A 328 -1.20 -14.85 -3.81
N ASP A 329 -1.12 -16.12 -4.21
CA ASP A 329 -1.66 -16.58 -5.49
C ASP A 329 -3.20 -16.58 -5.35
N HIS A 330 -3.88 -15.65 -6.01
CA HIS A 330 -5.33 -15.46 -5.85
C HIS A 330 -6.12 -16.67 -6.37
N ALA A 331 -5.69 -17.25 -7.50
CA ALA A 331 -6.36 -18.37 -8.16
C ALA A 331 -6.39 -19.66 -7.30
N THR A 332 -5.37 -19.86 -6.46
CA THR A 332 -5.26 -21.01 -5.54
C THR A 332 -5.60 -20.67 -4.09
N GLY A 333 -5.54 -19.39 -3.72
CA GLY A 333 -5.67 -18.92 -2.35
C GLY A 333 -4.49 -19.31 -1.46
N THR A 334 -3.27 -19.43 -2.01
CA THR A 334 -2.08 -19.88 -1.27
C THR A 334 -0.98 -18.82 -1.17
N PHE A 335 -0.36 -18.69 0.00
CA PHE A 335 0.71 -17.73 0.23
C PHE A 335 2.10 -18.29 -0.09
N ALA A 336 2.89 -17.51 -0.85
CA ALA A 336 4.33 -17.68 -1.03
C ALA A 336 5.09 -16.67 -0.16
N THR A 337 6.20 -17.10 0.47
CA THR A 337 7.11 -16.20 1.20
C THR A 337 8.19 -15.70 0.25
N ALA A 338 8.09 -14.46 -0.21
CA ALA A 338 9.05 -13.87 -1.14
C ALA A 338 10.31 -13.30 -0.45
N ALA A 339 10.17 -12.83 0.80
CA ALA A 339 11.31 -12.38 1.58
C ALA A 339 11.10 -12.51 3.10
N VAL A 340 12.22 -12.55 3.81
CA VAL A 340 12.30 -12.52 5.28
C VAL A 340 13.36 -11.50 5.69
N SER A 341 13.05 -10.62 6.63
CA SER A 341 13.95 -9.58 7.13
C SER A 341 13.86 -9.43 8.65
N ASN A 342 14.86 -8.78 9.24
CA ASN A 342 14.78 -8.27 10.61
C ASN A 342 14.34 -6.79 10.68
N ALA A 343 14.02 -6.17 9.55
CA ALA A 343 13.41 -4.85 9.48
C ALA A 343 11.89 -4.94 9.69
N ARG A 344 11.34 -4.09 10.56
CA ARG A 344 9.89 -3.82 10.56
C ARG A 344 9.46 -3.17 9.25
N TYR A 345 8.72 -3.91 8.43
CA TYR A 345 8.23 -3.41 7.14
C TYR A 345 6.93 -2.62 7.29
N ARG A 346 6.74 -1.63 6.42
CA ARG A 346 5.55 -0.76 6.41
C ARG A 346 4.92 -0.70 5.02
N GLY A 347 5.19 0.33 4.21
CA GLY A 347 4.72 0.40 2.83
C GLY A 347 5.50 -0.52 1.90
N ILE A 348 4.81 -1.00 0.87
CA ILE A 348 5.32 -1.79 -0.25
C ILE A 348 4.70 -1.23 -1.54
N GLN A 349 5.49 -1.10 -2.59
CA GLN A 349 5.01 -0.78 -3.94
C GLN A 349 5.81 -1.60 -4.96
N ILE A 350 5.12 -2.17 -5.94
CA ILE A 350 5.74 -2.86 -7.08
C ILE A 350 5.83 -1.89 -8.25
N ASP A 351 6.94 -1.93 -9.00
CA ASP A 351 7.11 -1.16 -10.25
C ASP A 351 6.88 -2.01 -11.51
N ARG A 352 6.86 -1.35 -12.67
CA ARG A 352 6.65 -1.97 -13.99
C ARG A 352 7.75 -2.96 -14.41
N GLN A 353 8.84 -3.10 -13.64
CA GLN A 353 9.90 -4.08 -13.85
C GLN A 353 9.78 -5.29 -12.90
N GLY A 354 8.70 -5.37 -12.11
CA GLY A 354 8.52 -6.44 -11.13
C GLY A 354 9.42 -6.28 -9.91
N ARG A 355 9.89 -5.05 -9.59
CA ARG A 355 10.64 -4.77 -8.37
C ARG A 355 9.69 -4.31 -7.27
N ALA A 356 9.62 -5.07 -6.19
CA ALA A 356 8.89 -4.72 -4.98
C ALA A 356 9.80 -3.94 -4.03
N TRP A 357 9.44 -2.68 -3.76
CA TRP A 357 10.19 -1.73 -2.94
C TRP A 357 9.51 -1.54 -1.58
N ILE A 358 10.21 -1.86 -0.49
CA ILE A 358 9.63 -1.93 0.86
C ILE A 358 10.33 -0.99 1.84
N ALA A 359 9.56 -0.15 2.55
CA ALA A 359 10.08 0.71 3.61
C ALA A 359 10.29 -0.09 4.91
N GLY A 360 11.55 -0.21 5.35
CA GLY A 360 11.92 -0.80 6.64
C GLY A 360 12.24 0.28 7.68
N ASN A 361 11.67 0.18 8.90
CA ASN A 361 11.77 1.26 9.89
C ASN A 361 12.59 0.94 11.16
N ALA A 362 12.83 -0.33 11.45
CA ALA A 362 13.59 -0.76 12.63
C ALA A 362 14.41 -2.02 12.31
N PRO A 363 15.70 -1.90 11.93
CA PRO A 363 16.42 -0.65 11.65
C PRO A 363 15.94 0.00 10.33
N CYS A 364 16.18 1.30 10.18
CA CYS A 364 15.73 2.06 9.01
C CYS A 364 16.50 1.69 7.73
N ARG A 365 15.78 1.54 6.61
CA ARG A 365 16.31 1.14 5.29
C ARG A 365 15.22 1.15 4.20
N LEU A 366 15.66 0.97 2.96
CA LEU A 366 14.83 0.46 1.86
C LEU A 366 15.24 -1.00 1.60
N SER A 367 14.26 -1.88 1.33
CA SER A 367 14.50 -3.26 0.86
C SER A 367 13.87 -3.45 -0.52
N LEU A 368 14.46 -4.36 -1.31
CA LEU A 368 14.08 -4.69 -2.67
C LEU A 368 13.90 -6.22 -2.82
N VAL A 369 12.75 -6.61 -3.36
CA VAL A 369 12.39 -8.00 -3.67
C VAL A 369 12.04 -8.08 -5.17
N ASP A 370 12.49 -9.11 -5.85
CA ASP A 370 12.07 -9.47 -7.20
C ASP A 370 10.71 -10.19 -7.10
N ALA A 371 9.66 -9.55 -7.61
CA ALA A 371 8.29 -10.05 -7.58
C ALA A 371 8.00 -11.08 -8.68
N THR A 372 8.89 -11.24 -9.66
CA THR A 372 8.76 -12.28 -10.70
C THR A 372 9.24 -13.64 -10.21
N THR A 373 10.20 -13.65 -9.27
CA THR A 373 10.83 -14.86 -8.75
C THR A 373 10.55 -15.13 -7.27
N ASP A 374 9.81 -14.26 -6.59
CA ASP A 374 9.59 -14.29 -5.13
C ASP A 374 10.94 -14.32 -4.36
N THR A 375 11.90 -13.44 -4.71
CA THR A 375 13.24 -13.44 -4.08
C THR A 375 13.73 -12.07 -3.58
N LEU A 376 14.28 -12.06 -2.37
CA LEU A 376 14.96 -10.90 -1.78
C LEU A 376 16.27 -10.58 -2.54
N VAL A 377 16.36 -9.38 -3.11
CA VAL A 377 17.52 -8.92 -3.90
C VAL A 377 18.49 -8.13 -3.03
N ASP A 378 18.00 -7.14 -2.30
CA ASP A 378 18.76 -6.36 -1.33
C ASP A 378 17.86 -6.03 -0.12
N ASP A 379 18.29 -6.39 1.08
CA ASP A 379 17.54 -6.09 2.31
C ASP A 379 17.99 -4.78 2.96
N ALA A 380 18.98 -4.05 2.45
CA ALA A 380 19.59 -2.94 3.19
C ALA A 380 20.09 -1.80 2.31
N ILE A 381 19.29 -1.40 1.31
CA ILE A 381 19.56 -0.21 0.50
C ILE A 381 19.61 1.03 1.43
N PRO A 382 20.76 1.74 1.52
CA PRO A 382 20.91 2.82 2.48
C PRO A 382 20.09 4.05 2.15
N LEU A 383 19.37 4.57 3.15
CA LEU A 383 18.74 5.90 3.10
C LEU A 383 19.53 6.84 4.04
N PRO A 384 20.40 7.71 3.53
CA PRO A 384 21.31 8.50 4.37
C PRO A 384 20.57 9.40 5.36
N GLY A 385 20.72 9.10 6.65
CA GLY A 385 20.07 9.85 7.73
C GLY A 385 18.63 9.42 8.04
N CYS A 386 18.15 8.30 7.51
CA CYS A 386 16.82 7.77 7.85
C CYS A 386 16.62 7.58 9.36
N VAL A 387 15.36 7.63 9.77
CA VAL A 387 14.92 7.39 11.15
C VAL A 387 13.70 6.49 11.18
N THR A 388 12.69 6.77 10.36
CA THR A 388 11.46 5.96 10.31
C THR A 388 10.85 6.02 8.91
N PRO A 389 11.43 5.32 7.91
CA PRO A 389 10.74 5.02 6.65
C PRO A 389 9.37 4.39 6.93
N VAL A 390 8.34 4.85 6.23
CA VAL A 390 6.96 4.38 6.42
C VAL A 390 6.29 3.96 5.14
N GLY A 391 6.57 4.59 4.01
CA GLY A 391 5.89 4.34 2.74
C GLY A 391 6.83 4.31 1.56
N THR A 392 6.45 3.55 0.54
CA THR A 392 7.10 3.51 -0.77
C THR A 392 6.08 3.83 -1.87
N SER A 393 6.55 4.41 -2.97
CA SER A 393 5.76 4.64 -4.19
C SER A 393 6.71 4.83 -5.38
N ILE A 394 6.21 4.89 -6.61
CA ILE A 394 7.02 5.03 -7.83
C ILE A 394 6.47 6.20 -8.64
N ASP A 395 7.30 7.14 -9.08
CA ASP A 395 6.80 8.22 -9.94
C ASP A 395 6.70 7.81 -11.42
N ALA A 396 6.08 8.65 -12.26
CA ALA A 396 5.92 8.37 -13.69
C ALA A 396 7.25 8.28 -14.47
N GLN A 397 8.36 8.71 -13.86
CA GLN A 397 9.72 8.57 -14.41
C GLN A 397 10.40 7.26 -13.96
N GLY A 398 9.75 6.45 -13.10
CA GLY A 398 10.25 5.19 -12.56
C GLY A 398 11.10 5.32 -11.29
N PHE A 399 11.28 6.52 -10.72
CA PHE A 399 12.05 6.68 -9.48
C PHE A 399 11.26 6.20 -8.27
N VAL A 400 11.97 5.57 -7.34
CA VAL A 400 11.41 5.12 -6.07
C VAL A 400 11.32 6.30 -5.12
N TRP A 401 10.16 6.50 -4.52
CA TRP A 401 9.94 7.46 -3.46
C TRP A 401 9.80 6.75 -2.12
N VAL A 402 10.55 7.20 -1.11
CA VAL A 402 10.42 6.71 0.27
C VAL A 402 10.04 7.85 1.20
N VAL A 403 8.90 7.71 1.88
CA VAL A 403 8.45 8.66 2.91
C VAL A 403 9.02 8.26 4.26
N ASP A 404 9.71 9.17 4.96
CA ASP A 404 10.23 8.94 6.31
C ASP A 404 9.58 9.90 7.33
N GLN A 405 8.81 9.29 8.24
CA GLN A 405 8.06 9.96 9.29
C GLN A 405 8.95 10.64 10.34
N GLY A 406 10.11 10.03 10.65
CA GLY A 406 11.00 10.47 11.72
C GLY A 406 11.88 11.64 11.31
N THR A 407 12.24 11.72 10.03
CA THR A 407 13.00 12.85 9.44
C THR A 407 12.10 13.93 8.83
N SER A 408 10.78 13.70 8.74
CA SER A 408 9.84 14.59 8.04
C SER A 408 10.29 14.94 6.62
N THR A 409 10.73 13.91 5.89
CA THR A 409 11.36 14.02 4.58
C THR A 409 10.86 12.88 3.67
N ALA A 410 10.73 13.15 2.37
CA ALA A 410 10.63 12.13 1.34
C ALA A 410 11.94 12.06 0.54
N TYR A 411 12.42 10.85 0.25
CA TYR A 411 13.58 10.58 -0.59
C TYR A 411 13.11 10.18 -1.99
N LYS A 412 13.75 10.69 -3.04
CA LYS A 412 13.67 10.17 -4.42
C LYS A 412 14.95 9.39 -4.70
N ILE A 413 14.82 8.14 -5.12
CA ILE A 413 15.92 7.18 -5.32
C ILE A 413 15.90 6.69 -6.77
N ASP A 414 17.06 6.72 -7.40
CA ASP A 414 17.28 6.11 -8.72
C ASP A 414 17.22 4.57 -8.58
N PRO A 415 16.34 3.88 -9.34
CA PRO A 415 16.02 2.48 -9.08
C PRO A 415 17.09 1.51 -9.60
N ASP A 416 18.07 1.99 -10.38
CA ASP A 416 19.09 1.16 -11.03
C ASP A 416 20.47 1.34 -10.35
N THR A 417 20.72 2.50 -9.75
CA THR A 417 21.95 2.82 -9.00
C THR A 417 21.77 2.83 -7.49
N TYR A 418 20.52 2.91 -7.02
CA TYR A 418 20.11 3.11 -5.62
C TYR A 418 20.59 4.43 -4.99
N ASP A 419 21.06 5.39 -5.80
CA ASP A 419 21.45 6.71 -5.32
C ASP A 419 20.22 7.56 -4.96
N VAL A 420 20.27 8.25 -3.82
CA VAL A 420 19.28 9.28 -3.46
C VAL A 420 19.54 10.52 -4.32
N VAL A 421 18.74 10.72 -5.36
CA VAL A 421 18.88 11.82 -6.32
C VAL A 421 18.33 13.15 -5.81
N SER A 422 17.31 13.12 -4.94
CA SER A 422 16.79 14.32 -4.26
C SER A 422 16.05 13.98 -2.98
N THR A 423 15.83 14.99 -2.13
CA THR A 423 14.96 14.89 -0.95
C THR A 423 14.01 16.08 -0.86
N VAL A 424 12.80 15.84 -0.36
CA VAL A 424 11.76 16.85 -0.14
C VAL A 424 11.47 16.92 1.36
N GLY A 425 11.89 18.02 1.99
CA GLY A 425 11.59 18.31 3.40
C GLY A 425 10.34 19.17 3.57
N GLY A 426 10.15 19.75 4.76
CA GLY A 426 9.01 20.65 5.04
C GLY A 426 7.68 19.93 5.32
N LEU A 427 7.65 18.61 5.20
CA LEU A 427 6.56 17.75 5.66
C LEU A 427 6.45 17.79 7.20
N VAL A 428 5.33 17.32 7.74
CA VAL A 428 5.07 17.32 9.20
C VAL A 428 4.67 15.92 9.65
N GLN A 429 5.65 15.14 10.15
CA GLN A 429 5.52 13.71 10.50
C GLN A 429 4.69 12.92 9.46
N PRO A 430 5.15 12.91 8.19
CA PRO A 430 4.41 12.33 7.09
C PRO A 430 4.14 10.84 7.34
N TYR A 431 2.95 10.38 6.98
CA TYR A 431 2.49 9.03 7.28
C TYR A 431 1.58 8.48 6.19
N THR A 432 2.08 8.48 4.96
CA THR A 432 1.48 7.76 3.83
C THR A 432 2.31 6.51 3.53
N TYR A 433 1.65 5.41 3.17
CA TYR A 433 2.29 4.14 2.79
C TYR A 433 1.46 3.24 1.87
N SER A 434 0.27 3.70 1.49
CA SER A 434 -0.48 3.19 0.33
C SER A 434 -0.11 4.02 -0.91
N ASP A 435 -0.74 3.73 -2.05
CA ASP A 435 -0.46 4.43 -3.30
C ASP A 435 -0.61 5.96 -3.16
N MET A 436 0.45 6.68 -3.50
CA MET A 436 0.54 8.14 -3.39
C MET A 436 0.95 8.81 -4.70
N THR A 437 1.03 8.04 -5.80
CA THR A 437 1.47 8.50 -7.13
C THR A 437 0.54 8.05 -8.25
N GLY A 438 -0.14 6.91 -8.09
CA GLY A 438 -0.96 6.24 -9.09
C GLY A 438 -0.34 4.90 -9.53
N ALA A 439 0.94 4.67 -9.20
CA ALA A 439 1.71 3.54 -9.71
C ALA A 439 1.18 2.16 -9.31
N GLY A 440 0.40 2.05 -8.23
CA GLY A 440 -0.23 0.78 -7.86
C GLY A 440 -1.41 0.45 -8.76
N LEU A 441 -2.21 1.46 -9.12
CA LEU A 441 -3.30 1.31 -10.08
C LEU A 441 -2.77 1.17 -11.52
N ASP A 442 -1.79 2.00 -11.88
CA ASP A 442 -1.21 2.02 -13.24
C ASP A 442 -0.51 0.72 -13.62
N LEU A 443 -0.14 -0.13 -12.65
CA LEU A 443 0.48 -1.44 -12.86
C LEU A 443 -0.52 -2.52 -13.33
N VAL A 444 -1.82 -2.36 -13.06
CA VAL A 444 -2.85 -3.39 -13.32
C VAL A 444 -3.93 -2.99 -14.33
N ILE A 445 -4.05 -1.71 -14.66
CA ILE A 445 -4.84 -1.27 -15.82
C ILE A 445 -4.19 -1.77 -17.13
N ASN A 446 -4.97 -1.88 -18.22
CA ASN A 446 -4.47 -2.37 -19.51
C ASN A 446 -4.77 -1.40 -20.68
N PRO A 447 -3.76 -0.89 -21.40
CA PRO A 447 -2.34 -1.04 -21.12
C PRO A 447 -1.97 -0.39 -19.77
N PRO A 448 -0.93 -0.89 -19.10
CA PRO A 448 -0.32 -0.20 -17.97
C PRO A 448 0.04 1.24 -18.37
N GLY A 449 -0.23 2.19 -17.48
CA GLY A 449 -0.10 3.63 -17.73
C GLY A 449 1.32 4.08 -18.06
#